data_AF-A0A534SGI4-F1
#
_entry.id   AF-A0A534SGI4-F1
#
_cell.length_a   1.000
_cell.length_b   1.000
_cell.length_c   1.000
_cell.angle_alpha   90.00
_cell.angle_beta   90.00
_cell.angle_gamma   90.00
#
_symmetry.space_group_name_H-M   'P 1'
#
loop_
_entity.id
_entity.type
_entity.pdbx_description
1 polymer ?
#
loop_
_entity_poly.entity_id
_entity_poly.type
_entity_poly.pdbx_seq_one_letter_code
_entity_poly.pdbx_strand_id
1 'polypeptide(L)'
;MDNFDNVLVIDADGHVYEGNVDLSSRMPEKWRSQAPVRLKDNEGNSRILLEGRLWSASQGLAPGVSGPMTEKARGYRAGMVDPVARLKDMDEEGI
;
A
#
# COMPACT_ATOMS: atom_id res chain seq x y z
N MET A 1 -0.43 -18.57 33.44
CA MET A 1 -0.97 -18.00 32.20
C MET A 1 -0.10 -18.55 31.10
N ASP A 2 -0.67 -19.33 30.20
CA ASP A 2 0.05 -19.76 29.00
C ASP A 2 0.28 -18.50 28.16
N ASN A 3 1.53 -18.25 27.75
CA ASN A 3 1.85 -17.14 26.87
C ASN A 3 1.70 -17.60 25.41
N PHE A 4 1.31 -16.69 24.53
CA PHE A 4 1.07 -16.98 23.12
C PHE A 4 2.29 -16.66 22.25
N ASP A 5 3.47 -16.47 22.84
CA ASP A 5 4.68 -16.00 22.14
C ASP A 5 5.18 -17.03 21.10
N ASN A 6 4.66 -18.26 21.12
CA ASN A 6 5.01 -19.34 20.17
C ASN A 6 3.85 -19.75 19.25
N VAL A 7 2.76 -18.97 19.20
CA VAL A 7 1.63 -19.27 18.31
C VAL A 7 1.71 -18.40 17.07
N LEU A 8 1.90 -19.02 15.92
CA LEU A 8 1.80 -18.35 14.62
C LEU A 8 0.34 -18.00 14.31
N VAL A 9 0.13 -16.85 13.69
CA VAL A 9 -1.21 -16.35 13.32
C VAL A 9 -1.39 -16.31 11.83
N ILE A 10 -2.61 -16.59 11.35
CA ILE A 10 -2.94 -16.37 9.94
C ILE A 10 -3.45 -14.94 9.80
N ASP A 11 -2.65 -14.07 9.18
CA ASP A 11 -3.09 -12.72 8.80
C ASP A 11 -3.94 -12.78 7.52
N ALA A 12 -5.22 -12.42 7.66
CA ALA A 12 -6.20 -12.45 6.57
C ALA A 12 -6.27 -11.14 5.76
N ASP A 13 -5.52 -10.10 6.14
CA ASP A 13 -5.60 -8.75 5.54
C ASP A 13 -4.22 -8.17 5.20
N GLY A 14 -3.32 -9.03 4.71
CA GLY A 14 -2.01 -8.63 4.23
C GLY A 14 -2.08 -7.81 2.94
N HIS A 15 -1.42 -6.65 2.90
CA HIS A 15 -1.32 -5.80 1.71
C HIS A 15 0.09 -5.79 1.11
N VAL A 16 0.16 -5.59 -0.21
CA VAL A 16 1.39 -5.28 -0.94
C VAL A 16 1.37 -3.81 -1.36
N TYR A 17 2.55 -3.20 -1.49
CA TYR A 17 2.71 -1.92 -2.14
C TYR A 17 3.14 -2.15 -3.60
N GLU A 18 2.30 -1.80 -4.57
CA GLU A 18 2.58 -2.05 -5.99
C GLU A 18 3.69 -1.15 -6.56
N GLY A 19 4.15 -0.14 -5.81
CA GLY A 19 5.18 0.78 -6.27
C GLY A 19 4.73 1.68 -7.43
N ASN A 20 5.67 1.93 -8.36
CA ASN A 20 5.47 2.74 -9.57
C ASN A 20 5.31 1.86 -10.82
N VAL A 21 4.54 0.78 -10.72
CA VAL A 21 4.26 -0.10 -11.86
C VAL A 21 3.39 0.64 -12.88
N ASP A 22 3.82 0.63 -14.14
CA ASP A 22 3.00 1.11 -15.26
C ASP A 22 1.94 0.06 -15.62
N LEU A 23 0.71 0.28 -15.12
CA LEU A 23 -0.44 -0.56 -15.44
C LEU A 23 -0.98 -0.33 -16.85
N SER A 24 -0.72 0.84 -17.46
CA SER A 24 -1.25 1.16 -18.79
C SER A 24 -0.68 0.24 -19.87
N SER A 25 0.61 -0.12 -19.79
CA SER A 25 1.24 -1.08 -20.70
C SER A 25 0.60 -2.48 -20.66
N ARG A 26 -0.05 -2.84 -19.54
CA ARG A 26 -0.71 -4.14 -19.32
C ARG A 26 -2.21 -4.12 -19.65
N MET A 27 -2.74 -2.95 -20.00
CA MET A 27 -4.15 -2.76 -20.30
C MET A 27 -4.43 -2.89 -21.80
N PRO A 28 -5.61 -3.42 -22.20
CA PRO A 28 -6.08 -3.34 -23.58
C PRO A 28 -6.07 -1.89 -24.09
N GLU A 29 -5.73 -1.68 -25.35
CA GLU A 29 -5.52 -0.34 -25.94
C GLU A 29 -6.64 0.66 -25.60
N LYS A 30 -7.90 0.23 -25.75
CA LYS A 30 -9.08 1.06 -25.48
C LYS A 30 -9.19 1.58 -24.03
N TRP A 31 -8.51 0.96 -23.07
CA TRP A 31 -8.56 1.30 -21.65
C TRP A 31 -7.29 1.92 -21.11
N ARG A 32 -6.21 2.01 -21.91
CA ARG A 32 -4.91 2.50 -21.42
C ARG A 32 -5.00 3.92 -20.85
N SER A 33 -5.83 4.77 -21.44
CA SER A 33 -6.07 6.14 -20.96
C SER A 33 -6.81 6.22 -19.62
N GLN A 34 -7.40 5.12 -19.16
CA GLN A 34 -8.12 5.00 -17.89
C GLN A 34 -7.31 4.26 -16.82
N ALA A 35 -6.10 3.81 -17.14
CA ALA A 35 -5.24 3.14 -16.18
C ALA A 35 -4.93 4.06 -14.98
N PRO A 36 -4.76 3.49 -13.76
CA PRO A 36 -4.36 4.26 -12.60
C PRO A 36 -3.02 4.97 -12.84
N VAL A 37 -2.95 6.26 -12.54
CA VAL A 37 -1.71 7.06 -12.60
C VAL A 37 -1.37 7.57 -11.21
N ARG A 38 -0.16 7.28 -10.73
CA ARG A 38 0.32 7.80 -9.45
C ARG A 38 0.76 9.26 -9.62
N LEU A 39 0.29 10.11 -8.72
CA LEU A 39 0.59 11.55 -8.66
C LEU A 39 1.06 11.93 -7.25
N LYS A 40 1.66 13.11 -7.11
CA LYS A 40 1.84 13.77 -5.83
C LYS A 40 0.98 15.03 -5.78
N ASP A 41 0.34 15.28 -4.64
CA ASP A 41 -0.35 16.55 -4.42
C ASP A 41 0.63 17.67 -3.99
N ASN A 42 0.07 18.86 -3.74
CA ASN A 42 0.80 20.05 -3.33
C ASN A 42 1.48 19.92 -1.95
N GLU A 43 1.11 18.92 -1.15
CA GLU A 43 1.71 18.61 0.15
C GLU A 43 2.70 17.44 0.06
N GLY A 44 2.91 16.90 -1.14
CA GLY A 44 3.83 15.79 -1.40
C GLY A 44 3.23 14.40 -1.12
N ASN A 45 1.95 14.32 -0.77
CA ASN A 45 1.27 13.06 -0.51
C ASN A 45 1.01 12.30 -1.81
N SER A 46 1.13 10.97 -1.77
CA SER A 46 0.78 10.14 -2.92
C SER A 46 -0.73 10.15 -3.18
N ARG A 47 -1.11 10.28 -4.45
CA ARG A 47 -2.47 10.18 -4.97
C ARG A 47 -2.53 9.26 -6.17
N ILE A 48 -3.72 8.81 -6.52
CA ILE A 48 -4.00 8.03 -7.73
C ILE A 48 -5.05 8.78 -8.53
N LEU A 49 -4.76 9.08 -9.80
CA LEU A 49 -5.76 9.47 -10.79
C LEU A 49 -6.30 8.20 -11.43
N LEU A 50 -7.58 7.95 -11.24
CA LEU A 50 -8.29 6.79 -11.79
C LEU A 50 -9.55 7.28 -12.49
N GLU A 51 -9.71 6.95 -13.77
CA GLU A 51 -10.89 7.33 -14.57
C GLU A 51 -11.19 8.85 -14.49
N GLY A 52 -10.15 9.68 -14.47
CA GLY A 52 -10.27 11.15 -14.37
C GLY A 52 -10.62 11.69 -12.98
N ARG A 53 -10.66 10.83 -11.95
CA ARG A 53 -10.92 11.21 -10.55
C ARG A 53 -9.70 10.99 -9.68
N LEU A 54 -9.43 11.93 -8.77
CA LEU A 54 -8.32 11.85 -7.82
C LEU A 54 -8.75 11.06 -6.57
N TRP A 55 -7.92 10.11 -6.17
CA TRP A 55 -8.12 9.25 -5.00
C TRP A 55 -6.87 9.19 -4.12
N SER A 56 -6.99 9.23 -2.79
CA SER A 56 -8.13 9.71 -2.00
C SER A 56 -8.28 11.24 -2.11
N ALA A 57 -9.33 11.81 -1.50
CA ALA A 57 -9.42 13.27 -1.35
C ALA A 57 -8.12 13.81 -0.73
N SER A 58 -7.62 14.93 -1.26
CA SER A 58 -6.38 15.55 -0.80
C SER A 58 -6.54 16.29 0.52
N GLN A 59 -7.74 16.84 0.77
CA GLN A 59 -8.10 17.63 1.94
C GLN A 59 -9.57 17.38 2.33
N GLY A 60 -9.96 17.78 3.54
CA GLY A 60 -11.33 17.66 4.03
C GLY A 60 -11.56 16.43 4.91
N LEU A 61 -12.81 15.99 5.05
CA LEU A 61 -13.16 14.80 5.84
C LEU A 61 -12.64 13.53 5.17
N ALA A 62 -11.98 12.67 5.95
CA ALA A 62 -11.32 11.44 5.50
C ALA A 62 -10.32 11.66 4.33
N PRO A 63 -9.28 12.52 4.49
CA PRO A 63 -8.27 12.74 3.46
C PRO A 63 -7.33 11.54 3.40
N GLY A 64 -7.81 10.41 2.87
CA GLY A 64 -7.06 9.15 2.85
C GLY A 64 -6.62 8.68 4.24
N VAL A 65 -5.57 7.87 4.28
CA VAL A 65 -4.99 7.39 5.55
C VAL A 65 -4.24 8.54 6.21
N SER A 66 -4.93 9.31 7.06
CA SER A 66 -4.38 10.49 7.75
C SER A 66 -4.41 10.39 9.29
N GLY A 67 -4.42 9.16 9.83
CA GLY A 67 -4.39 8.91 11.27
C GLY A 67 -2.98 9.04 11.89
N PRO A 68 -2.85 9.02 13.22
CA PRO A 68 -1.55 8.90 13.88
C PRO A 68 -0.91 7.56 13.50
N MET A 69 0.00 7.60 12.53
CA MET A 69 0.78 6.42 12.13
C MET A 69 1.97 6.24 13.06
N THR A 70 2.18 5.00 13.52
CA THR A 70 3.42 4.57 14.18
C THR A 70 4.61 4.74 13.24
N GLU A 71 5.83 4.78 13.77
CA GLU A 71 7.04 4.84 12.94
C GLU A 71 7.13 3.64 11.99
N LYS A 72 6.76 2.44 12.46
CA LYS A 72 6.62 1.23 11.63
C LYS A 72 5.64 1.43 10.47
N ALA A 73 4.52 2.10 10.70
CA ALA A 73 3.51 2.36 9.65
C ALA A 73 3.93 3.46 8.65
N ARG A 74 4.87 4.34 9.02
CA ARG A 74 5.40 5.39 8.13
C ARG A 74 6.58 4.92 7.28
N GLY A 75 7.32 3.93 7.77
CA GLY A 75 8.55 3.45 7.15
C GLY A 75 8.29 2.54 5.95
N TYR A 76 8.97 2.81 4.84
CA TYR A 76 9.10 1.85 3.75
C TYR A 76 9.92 0.64 4.22
N ARG A 77 9.42 -0.58 3.96
CA ARG A 77 10.16 -1.84 4.14
C ARG A 77 10.30 -2.57 2.82
N ALA A 78 11.40 -3.28 2.63
CA ALA A 78 11.64 -4.07 1.41
C ALA A 78 10.52 -5.10 1.17
N GLY A 79 10.03 -5.77 2.22
CA GLY A 79 8.93 -6.72 2.12
C GLY A 79 7.58 -6.14 1.73
N MET A 80 7.45 -4.81 1.61
CA MET A 80 6.26 -4.19 1.02
C MET A 80 6.17 -4.40 -0.50
N VAL A 81 7.31 -4.62 -1.18
CA VAL A 81 7.38 -4.79 -2.64
C VAL A 81 8.03 -6.11 -3.07
N ASP A 82 8.92 -6.66 -2.23
CA ASP A 82 9.67 -7.90 -2.51
C ASP A 82 9.06 -9.06 -1.71
N PRO A 83 8.45 -10.06 -2.37
CA PRO A 83 7.82 -11.18 -1.68
C PRO A 83 8.83 -12.06 -0.93
N VAL A 84 10.11 -12.11 -1.34
CA VAL A 84 11.13 -12.88 -0.63
C VAL A 84 11.53 -12.16 0.66
N ALA A 85 11.68 -10.84 0.60
CA ALA A 85 11.90 -10.03 1.79
C ALA A 85 10.71 -10.08 2.76
N ARG A 86 9.47 -10.18 2.24
CA ARG A 86 8.25 -10.30 3.04
C ARG A 86 8.23 -11.54 3.93
N LEU A 87 8.82 -12.65 3.48
CA LEU A 87 8.86 -13.89 4.30
C LEU A 87 9.58 -13.65 5.63
N LYS A 88 10.70 -12.92 5.60
CA LYS A 88 11.42 -12.56 6.83
C LYS A 88 10.58 -11.65 7.73
N ASP A 89 9.86 -10.69 7.15
CA ASP A 89 8.93 -9.85 7.92
C ASP A 89 7.81 -10.70 8.57
N MET A 90 7.33 -11.77 7.90
CA MET A 90 6.31 -12.68 8.46
C MET A 90 6.86 -13.49 9.64
N ASP A 91 8.07 -14.02 9.52
CA ASP A 91 8.76 -14.72 10.61
C ASP A 91 8.92 -13.83 11.85
N GLU A 92 9.30 -12.55 11.66
CA GLU A 92 9.46 -11.57 12.76
C GLU A 92 8.12 -11.12 13.37
N GLU A 93 7.05 -11.14 12.58
CA GLU A 93 5.69 -10.75 12.99
C GLU A 93 4.90 -11.91 13.62
N GLY A 94 5.41 -13.15 13.53
CA GLY A 94 4.74 -14.35 14.03
C GLY A 94 3.54 -14.77 13.16
N ILE A 95 3.62 -14.52 11.84
CA ILE A 95 2.58 -14.85 10.86
C ILE A 95 2.95 -16.13 10.11
#